data_AF-A0A7K3RT44-F1
#
_entry.id   AF-A0A7K3RT44-F1
#
_cell.length_a   1.000
_cell.length_b   1.000
_cell.length_c   1.000
_cell.angle_alpha   90.00
_cell.angle_beta   90.00
_cell.angle_gamma   90.00
#
_symmetry.space_group_name_H-M   'P 1'
#
loop_
_entity.id
_entity.type
_entity.pdbx_description
1 polymer ?
#
loop_
_entity_poly.entity_id
_entity_poly.type
_entity_poly.pdbx_seq_one_letter_code
_entity_poly.pdbx_strand_id
1 'polypeptide(L)'
;ARNAADALATGSPDAPLAVAVAQAYCSGVAVHAAEECVQLHGGIGMTWEHPAHLYLKRAKADSLAYGSAGSHREEVAELAELPAP
;
A
#
# COMPACT_ATOMS: atom_id res chain seq x y z
N ALA A 1 4.50 -6.13 4.44
CA ALA A 1 4.21 -7.17 3.43
C ALA A 1 4.79 -8.55 3.76
N ARG A 2 6.10 -8.72 4.06
CA ARG A 2 6.68 -10.06 4.32
C ARG A 2 5.96 -10.85 5.43
N ASN A 3 5.67 -10.21 6.57
CA ASN A 3 4.92 -10.83 7.65
C ASN A 3 3.52 -11.31 7.20
N ALA A 4 2.79 -10.48 6.44
CA ALA A 4 1.49 -10.86 5.90
C ALA A 4 1.57 -12.08 4.97
N ALA A 5 2.57 -12.14 4.10
CA ALA A 5 2.77 -13.29 3.21
C ALA A 5 3.07 -14.58 3.99
N ASP A 6 3.89 -14.51 5.03
CA ASP A 6 4.21 -15.66 5.90
C ASP A 6 2.99 -16.12 6.71
N ALA A 7 2.25 -15.18 7.29
CA ALA A 7 1.02 -15.47 8.03
C ALA A 7 -0.04 -16.15 7.15
N LEU A 8 -0.19 -15.71 5.89
CA LEU A 8 -1.06 -16.35 4.92
C LEU A 8 -0.58 -17.75 4.54
N ALA A 9 0.72 -17.93 4.30
CA ALA A 9 1.30 -19.21 3.89
C ALA A 9 1.21 -20.28 4.99
N THR A 10 1.27 -19.87 6.25
CA THR A 10 1.23 -20.76 7.42
C THR A 10 -0.17 -20.94 8.00
N GLY A 11 -1.17 -20.20 7.50
CA GLY A 11 -2.53 -20.20 8.05
C GLY A 11 -2.61 -19.62 9.46
N SER A 12 -1.76 -18.65 9.78
CA SER A 12 -1.73 -17.98 11.09
C SER A 12 -3.06 -17.28 11.37
N PRO A 13 -3.58 -17.34 12.62
CA PRO A 13 -4.76 -16.59 13.01
C PRO A 13 -4.56 -15.07 12.89
N ASP A 14 -3.32 -14.59 12.92
CA ASP A 14 -2.97 -13.17 12.79
C ASP A 14 -2.92 -12.69 11.33
N ALA A 15 -3.20 -13.55 10.36
CA ALA A 15 -3.15 -13.20 8.95
C ALA A 15 -4.01 -11.97 8.58
N PRO A 16 -5.27 -11.82 9.06
CA PRO A 16 -6.06 -10.62 8.79
C PRO A 16 -5.37 -9.34 9.26
N LEU A 17 -4.87 -9.33 10.50
CA LEU A 17 -4.17 -8.18 11.08
C LEU A 17 -2.89 -7.86 10.30
N ALA A 18 -2.10 -8.89 9.97
CA ALA A 18 -0.85 -8.72 9.23
C ALA A 18 -1.11 -8.15 7.82
N VAL A 19 -2.18 -8.58 7.14
CA VAL A 19 -2.60 -8.06 5.83
C VAL A 19 -3.05 -6.61 5.93
N ALA A 20 -3.92 -6.28 6.89
CA ALA A 20 -4.42 -4.92 7.08
C ALA A 20 -3.28 -3.93 7.38
N VAL A 21 -2.36 -4.29 8.29
CA VAL A 21 -1.15 -3.50 8.58
C VAL A 21 -0.29 -3.33 7.33
N ALA A 22 -0.06 -4.42 6.58
CA ALA A 22 0.75 -4.36 5.38
C ALA A 22 0.15 -3.42 4.34
N GLN A 23 -1.16 -3.48 4.12
CA GLN A 23 -1.82 -2.65 3.12
C GLN A 23 -1.91 -1.18 3.54
N ALA A 24 -2.24 -0.91 4.81
CA ALA A 24 -2.24 0.45 5.38
C ALA A 24 -0.90 1.17 5.20
N TYR A 25 0.22 0.45 5.38
CA TYR A 25 1.56 1.00 5.27
C TYR A 25 2.08 1.03 3.83
N CYS A 26 2.08 -0.12 3.14
CA CYS A 26 2.73 -0.26 1.83
C CYS A 26 2.03 0.55 0.74
N SER A 27 0.71 0.76 0.82
CA SER A 27 -0.04 1.56 -0.16
C SER A 27 0.51 2.99 -0.28
N GLY A 28 0.70 3.68 0.84
CA GLY A 28 1.27 5.03 0.86
C GLY A 28 2.73 5.06 0.40
N VAL A 29 3.54 4.08 0.82
CA VAL A 29 4.95 3.99 0.42
C VAL A 29 5.11 3.78 -1.09
N ALA A 30 4.29 2.90 -1.70
CA ALA A 30 4.34 2.64 -3.13
C ALA A 30 3.99 3.89 -3.95
N VAL A 31 2.97 4.63 -3.52
CA VAL A 31 2.59 5.91 -4.12
C VAL A 31 3.73 6.92 -4.02
N HIS A 32 4.29 7.11 -2.83
CA HIS A 32 5.36 8.06 -2.60
C HIS A 32 6.61 7.74 -3.44
N ALA A 33 7.04 6.47 -3.45
CA ALA A 33 8.18 6.03 -4.25
C ALA A 33 7.95 6.25 -5.76
N ALA A 34 6.72 6.05 -6.24
CA ALA A 34 6.37 6.30 -7.64
C ALA A 34 6.35 7.80 -7.97
N GLU A 35 5.90 8.65 -7.05
CA GLU A 35 5.96 10.11 -7.17
C GLU A 35 7.42 10.59 -7.24
N GLU A 36 8.29 10.11 -6.33
CA GLU A 36 9.72 10.41 -6.35
C GLU A 36 10.39 9.92 -7.64
N CYS A 37 10.04 8.72 -8.12
CA CYS A 37 10.54 8.19 -9.38
C CYS A 37 10.22 9.13 -10.55
N VAL A 38 9.00 9.68 -10.61
CA VAL A 38 8.65 10.69 -11.62
C VAL A 38 9.49 11.95 -11.45
N GLN A 39 9.64 12.46 -10.22
CA GLN A 39 10.40 13.69 -9.96
C GLN A 39 11.89 13.56 -10.31
N LEU A 40 12.52 12.43 -10.04
CA LEU A 40 13.93 12.18 -10.38
C LEU A 40 14.20 12.20 -11.89
N HIS A 41 13.21 11.85 -12.70
CA HIS A 41 13.31 11.92 -14.17
C HIS A 41 12.88 13.29 -14.71
N GLY A 42 12.24 14.13 -13.91
CA GLY A 42 11.70 15.41 -14.35
C GLY A 42 10.62 15.25 -15.42
N GLY A 43 10.58 16.18 -16.38
CA GLY A 43 9.51 16.22 -17.40
C GLY A 43 9.34 14.93 -18.19
N ILE A 44 10.44 14.25 -18.55
CA ILE A 44 10.37 12.99 -19.31
C ILE A 44 9.63 11.89 -18.54
N GLY A 45 9.64 11.93 -17.21
CA GLY A 45 8.93 10.98 -16.35
C GLY A 45 7.42 10.95 -16.60
N MET A 46 6.84 12.03 -17.14
CA MET A 46 5.43 12.17 -17.50
C MET A 46 5.12 12.06 -19.00
N THR A 47 6.11 11.64 -19.80
CA THR A 47 5.97 11.45 -21.26
C THR A 47 5.80 9.96 -21.62
N TRP A 48 5.51 9.65 -22.89
CA TRP A 48 5.34 8.26 -23.36
C TRP A 48 6.66 7.52 -23.53
N GLU A 49 7.76 8.27 -23.63
CA GLU A 49 9.11 7.82 -23.84
C GLU A 49 9.72 7.20 -22.57
N HIS A 50 9.15 7.47 -21.40
CA HIS A 50 9.60 6.92 -20.12
C HIS A 50 8.46 6.30 -19.30
N PRO A 51 8.63 5.08 -18.73
CA PRO A 51 7.54 4.38 -18.07
C PRO A 51 7.22 4.86 -16.64
N ALA A 52 7.96 5.82 -16.07
CA ALA A 52 7.81 6.24 -14.65
C ALA A 52 6.35 6.57 -14.27
N HIS A 53 5.65 7.33 -15.10
CA HIS A 53 4.26 7.69 -14.86
C HIS A 53 3.29 6.49 -14.82
N LEU A 54 3.63 5.35 -15.45
CA LEU A 54 2.81 4.14 -15.39
C LEU A 54 2.80 3.53 -13.99
N TYR A 55 3.94 3.58 -13.29
CA TYR A 55 4.04 3.12 -11.90
C TYR A 55 3.22 4.00 -10.95
N LEU A 56 3.23 5.32 -11.17
CA LEU A 56 2.40 6.24 -10.38
C LEU A 56 0.90 5.97 -10.58
N LYS A 57 0.47 5.80 -11.83
CA LYS A 57 -0.93 5.44 -12.14
C LYS A 57 -1.33 4.13 -11.47
N ARG A 58 -0.47 3.11 -11.52
CA ARG A 58 -0.72 1.81 -10.87
C ARG A 58 -0.78 1.94 -9.36
N ALA A 59 0.21 2.58 -8.72
CA ALA A 59 0.24 2.72 -7.27
C ALA A 59 -1.00 3.48 -6.75
N LYS A 60 -1.45 4.53 -7.45
CA LYS A 60 -2.70 5.23 -7.11
C LYS A 60 -3.93 4.34 -7.30
N ALA A 61 -4.03 3.60 -8.41
CA ALA A 61 -5.13 2.68 -8.64
C ALA A 61 -5.19 1.59 -7.56
N ASP A 62 -4.06 0.97 -7.23
CA ASP A 62 -3.94 -0.07 -6.21
C ASP A 62 -4.30 0.46 -4.81
N SER A 63 -3.95 1.72 -4.51
CA SER A 63 -4.30 2.37 -3.23
C SER A 63 -5.80 2.52 -2.99
N LEU A 64 -6.60 2.42 -4.05
CA LEU A 64 -8.06 2.47 -3.99
C LEU A 64 -8.67 1.07 -4.15
N ALA A 65 -8.16 0.28 -5.10
CA ALA A 65 -8.70 -1.04 -5.44
C ALA A 65 -8.62 -2.04 -4.29
N TYR A 66 -7.58 -1.97 -3.47
CA TYR A 66 -7.35 -2.88 -2.35
C TYR A 66 -7.82 -2.31 -1.00
N GLY A 67 -8.66 -1.28 -1.01
CA GLY A 67 -9.09 -0.58 0.20
C GLY A 67 -8.14 0.56 0.60
N SER A 68 -8.73 1.64 1.08
CA SER A 68 -7.99 2.84 1.45
C SER A 68 -7.12 2.59 2.69
N ALA A 69 -6.02 3.34 2.82
CA ALA A 69 -5.19 3.26 4.02
C ALA A 69 -5.95 3.64 5.31
N GLY A 70 -7.02 4.43 5.22
CA GLY A 70 -7.91 4.74 6.35
C GLY A 70 -8.71 3.51 6.78
N SER A 71 -9.38 2.87 5.84
CA SER A 71 -10.16 1.65 6.07
C SER A 71 -9.32 0.53 6.68
N HIS A 72 -8.09 0.32 6.17
CA HIS A 72 -7.17 -0.65 6.76
C HIS A 72 -6.70 -0.28 8.16
N ARG A 73 -6.57 1.01 8.48
CA ARG A 73 -6.23 1.44 9.86
C ARG A 73 -7.39 1.22 10.83
N GLU A 74 -8.63 1.41 10.38
CA GLU A 74 -9.83 1.09 11.15
C GLU A 74 -9.89 -0.42 11.43
N GLU A 75 -9.68 -1.26 10.40
CA GLU A 75 -9.62 -2.71 10.55
C GLU A 75 -8.49 -3.15 11.50
N VAL A 76 -7.30 -2.53 11.42
CA VAL A 76 -6.22 -2.77 12.37
C VAL A 76 -6.63 -2.42 13.81
N ALA A 77 -7.35 -1.33 14.01
CA ALA A 77 -7.80 -0.93 15.34
C ALA A 77 -8.81 -1.94 15.91
N GLU A 78 -9.76 -2.41 15.11
CA GLU A 78 -10.72 -3.45 15.50
C GLU A 78 -10.02 -4.77 15.86
N LEU A 79 -9.12 -5.25 14.99
CA LEU A 79 -8.40 -6.51 15.18
C LEU A 79 -7.40 -6.49 16.34
N ALA A 80 -6.87 -5.31 16.67
CA ALA A 80 -5.97 -5.11 17.80
C ALA A 80 -6.70 -4.70 19.09
N GLU A 81 -8.04 -4.70 19.09
CA GLU A 81 -8.89 -4.32 20.22
C GLU A 81 -8.54 -2.93 20.78
N LEU A 82 -8.14 -2.00 19.89
CA LEU A 82 -7.82 -0.64 20.28
C LEU A 82 -9.10 0.14 20.61
N PRO A 83 -9.11 0.91 21.71
CA PRO A 83 -10.27 1.72 22.06
C PRO A 83 -10.51 2.80 20.99
N ALA A 84 -11.79 3.11 20.75
CA ALA A 84 -12.15 4.27 19.97
C ALA A 84 -11.60 5.55 20.65
N PRO A 85 -11.18 6.57 19.86
CA PRO A 85 -10.66 7.82 20.41
C PRO A 85 -11.68 8.59 21.26
#